data_AF-A0A3N9N7N5-F1
#
_entry.id   AF-A0A3N9N7N5-F1
#
_cell.length_a   1.000
_cell.length_b   1.000
_cell.length_c   1.000
_cell.angle_alpha   90.00
_cell.angle_beta   90.00
_cell.angle_gamma   90.00
#
_symmetry.space_group_name_H-M   'P 1'
#
loop_
_entity.id
_entity.type
_entity.pdbx_description
1 polymer ?
#
loop_
_entity_poly.entity_id
_entity_poly.type
_entity_poly.pdbx_seq_one_letter_code
_entity_poly.pdbx_strand_id
1 'polypeptide(L)'
;MRGDSQGNWGGWSNTFSFSIDTQGPAAPTLLSPANNAVISANMPAFGWSDVSDAAAYELVVDTNNSFTDPIISKTDLTVSHFTAATQLADGVYVWRVRARDNWNN
;
A
#
# COMPACT_ATOMS: atom_id res chain seq x y z
N MET A 1 -39.84 -54.66 -18.27
CA MET A 1 -38.90 -53.94 -17.38
C MET A 1 -37.62 -53.72 -18.16
N ARG A 2 -37.27 -52.47 -18.48
CA ARG A 2 -35.97 -52.09 -19.05
C ARG A 2 -35.50 -50.86 -18.30
N GLY A 3 -34.37 -50.97 -17.59
CA GLY A 3 -33.55 -49.84 -17.15
C GLY A 3 -33.06 -49.07 -18.37
N ASP A 4 -32.66 -47.81 -18.28
CA ASP A 4 -31.89 -47.13 -17.24
C ASP A 4 -32.39 -45.68 -17.02
N SER A 5 -32.19 -45.21 -15.80
CA SER A 5 -32.30 -43.80 -15.44
C SER A 5 -31.17 -43.01 -16.10
N GLN A 6 -31.44 -42.33 -17.21
CA GLN A 6 -30.42 -41.45 -17.80
C GLN A 6 -30.63 -40.04 -17.27
N GLY A 7 -29.87 -39.72 -16.22
CA GLY A 7 -29.61 -38.36 -15.76
C GLY A 7 -28.92 -37.57 -16.86
N ASN A 8 -29.72 -37.12 -17.83
CA ASN A 8 -29.26 -36.32 -18.95
C ASN A 8 -29.13 -34.87 -18.49
N TRP A 9 -27.95 -34.55 -17.96
CA TRP A 9 -27.54 -33.16 -17.79
C TRP A 9 -27.44 -32.50 -19.17
N GLY A 10 -27.89 -31.24 -19.26
CA GLY A 10 -27.70 -30.42 -20.46
C GLY A 10 -26.21 -30.16 -20.73
N GLY A 11 -25.90 -29.68 -21.94
CA GLY A 11 -24.54 -29.29 -22.29
C GLY A 11 -24.00 -28.25 -21.30
N TRP A 12 -22.70 -28.33 -21.01
CA TRP A 12 -22.02 -27.34 -20.19
C TRP A 12 -22.17 -25.93 -20.78
N SER A 13 -22.22 -24.91 -19.92
CA SER A 13 -22.14 -23.53 -20.34
C SER A 13 -20.76 -23.19 -20.94
N ASN A 14 -20.64 -21.99 -21.51
CA ASN A 14 -19.33 -21.44 -21.86
C ASN A 14 -18.40 -21.42 -20.63
N THR A 15 -17.12 -21.70 -20.87
CA THR A 15 -16.09 -21.61 -19.84
C THR A 15 -15.67 -20.17 -19.65
N PHE A 16 -15.73 -19.68 -18.42
CA PHE A 16 -15.16 -18.39 -18.03
C PHE A 16 -13.90 -18.66 -17.21
N SER A 17 -12.88 -17.82 -17.38
CA SER A 17 -11.66 -17.82 -16.58
C SER A 17 -11.51 -16.50 -15.84
N PHE A 18 -10.97 -16.54 -14.62
CA PHE A 18 -10.55 -15.38 -13.84
C PHE A 18 -9.14 -15.62 -13.30
N SER A 19 -8.41 -14.53 -13.05
CA SER A 19 -7.11 -14.54 -12.40
C SER A 19 -7.21 -13.81 -11.07
N ILE A 20 -6.55 -14.34 -10.04
CA ILE A 20 -6.35 -13.65 -8.76
C ILE A 20 -4.92 -13.13 -8.78
N ASP A 21 -4.75 -11.83 -8.68
CA ASP A 21 -3.44 -11.25 -8.40
C ASP A 21 -3.11 -11.49 -6.93
N THR A 22 -2.01 -12.18 -6.68
CA THR A 22 -1.54 -12.51 -5.33
C THR A 22 -0.25 -11.79 -4.98
N GLN A 23 0.34 -11.03 -5.91
CA GLN A 23 1.59 -10.34 -5.70
C GLN A 23 1.35 -8.85 -5.57
N GLY A 24 1.34 -8.36 -4.33
CA GLY A 24 1.28 -6.92 -4.06
C GLY A 24 2.53 -6.20 -4.59
N PRO A 25 2.46 -4.87 -4.75
CA PRO A 25 3.58 -4.09 -5.27
C PRO A 25 4.83 -4.21 -4.39
N ALA A 26 6.00 -3.99 -4.99
CA ALA A 26 7.24 -3.94 -4.23
C ALA A 26 7.22 -2.83 -3.16
N ALA A 27 7.96 -3.01 -2.06
CA ALA A 27 8.08 -1.97 -1.05
C ALA A 27 8.83 -0.74 -1.61
N PRO A 28 8.32 0.50 -1.42
CA PRO A 28 9.03 1.71 -1.81
C PRO A 28 10.35 1.88 -1.05
N THR A 29 11.36 2.42 -1.73
CA THR A 29 12.62 2.83 -1.09
C THR A 29 12.47 4.24 -0.51
N LEU A 30 12.82 4.44 0.76
CA LEU A 30 12.79 5.76 1.40
C LEU A 30 13.96 6.63 0.92
N LEU A 31 13.68 7.86 0.51
CA LEU A 31 14.68 8.80 -0.02
C LEU A 31 14.91 9.99 0.90
N SER A 32 13.83 10.62 1.38
CA SER A 32 13.89 11.81 2.24
C SER A 32 12.76 11.79 3.28
N PRO A 33 12.99 12.24 4.52
CA PRO A 33 14.30 12.48 5.12
C PRO A 33 15.15 11.20 5.15
N ALA A 34 16.46 11.31 4.93
CA ALA A 34 17.35 10.16 4.99
C ALA A 34 17.38 9.57 6.42
N ASN A 35 17.75 8.29 6.54
CA ASN A 35 17.85 7.64 7.84
C ASN A 35 18.81 8.42 8.76
N ASN A 36 18.36 8.72 9.99
CA ASN A 36 19.07 9.55 10.97
C ASN A 36 19.38 11.01 10.53
N ALA A 37 18.69 11.53 9.52
CA ALA A 37 18.84 12.93 9.14
C ALA A 37 18.35 13.87 10.25
N VAL A 38 19.11 14.93 10.52
CA VAL A 38 18.69 16.05 11.36
C VAL A 38 18.26 17.18 10.44
N ILE A 39 16.99 17.57 10.51
CA ILE A 39 16.41 18.62 9.69
C ILE A 39 15.97 19.78 10.59
N SER A 40 16.16 21.02 10.13
CA SER A 40 15.69 22.22 10.84
C SER A 40 14.28 22.64 10.44
N ALA A 41 13.72 22.02 9.39
CA ALA A 41 12.37 22.28 8.94
C ALA A 41 11.38 21.51 9.81
N ASN A 42 10.48 22.22 10.48
CA ASN A 42 9.41 21.63 11.29
C ASN A 42 8.22 21.11 10.47
N MET A 43 8.26 21.26 9.15
CA MET A 43 7.33 20.65 8.20
C MET A 43 8.11 19.73 7.24
N PRO A 44 8.48 18.50 7.67
CA PRO A 44 9.27 17.60 6.85
C PRO A 44 8.62 17.26 5.53
N ALA A 45 9.44 17.20 4.49
CA ALA A 45 9.09 16.64 3.18
C ALA A 45 9.55 15.19 3.10
N PHE A 46 8.57 14.28 3.03
CA PHE A 46 8.76 12.85 2.83
C PHE A 46 8.79 12.54 1.34
N GLY A 47 9.73 11.72 0.91
CA GLY A 47 9.88 11.26 -0.46
C GLY A 47 10.39 9.83 -0.51
N TRP A 48 9.81 9.03 -1.39
CA TRP A 48 10.16 7.63 -1.63
C TRP A 48 10.25 7.35 -3.13
N SER A 49 10.74 6.18 -3.51
CA SER A 49 10.79 5.75 -4.91
C SER A 49 9.38 5.42 -5.44
N ASP A 50 9.11 5.74 -6.70
CA ASP A 50 7.94 5.20 -7.39
C ASP A 50 8.05 3.67 -7.47
N VAL A 51 6.93 3.00 -7.24
CA VAL A 51 6.76 1.56 -7.37
C VAL A 51 5.89 1.29 -8.59
N SER A 52 6.43 0.51 -9.53
CA SER A 52 5.65 -0.01 -10.67
C SER A 52 4.46 -0.81 -10.16
N ASP A 53 3.30 -0.62 -10.79
CA ASP A 53 2.00 -1.22 -10.42
C ASP A 53 1.36 -0.70 -9.12
N ALA A 54 1.99 0.27 -8.43
CA ALA A 54 1.35 0.95 -7.32
C ALA A 54 0.24 1.89 -7.82
N ALA A 55 -0.98 1.67 -7.32
CA ALA A 55 -2.10 2.58 -7.51
C ALA A 55 -2.07 3.75 -6.52
N ALA A 56 -1.56 3.50 -5.32
CA ALA A 56 -1.42 4.51 -4.27
C ALA A 56 -0.41 4.07 -3.20
N TYR A 57 -0.08 5.00 -2.32
CA TYR A 57 0.80 4.79 -1.18
C TYR A 57 0.09 5.12 0.14
N GLU A 58 0.54 4.44 1.18
CA GLU A 58 0.27 4.79 2.56
C GLU A 58 1.57 5.23 3.24
N LEU A 59 1.57 6.43 3.80
CA LEU A 59 2.65 6.98 4.62
C LEU A 59 2.20 7.01 6.08
N VAL A 60 3.05 6.47 6.95
CA VAL A 60 2.86 6.51 8.41
C VAL A 60 4.10 7.09 9.06
N VAL A 61 3.92 8.09 9.94
CA VAL A 61 4.96 8.74 10.73
C VAL A 61 4.58 8.67 12.20
N ASP A 62 5.51 8.24 13.04
CA ASP A 62 5.34 8.06 14.48
C ASP A 62 6.64 8.47 15.21
N THR A 63 6.61 8.52 16.54
CA THR A 63 7.76 8.70 17.44
C THR A 63 8.32 7.38 17.93
N ASN A 64 7.64 6.26 17.64
CA ASN A 64 8.05 4.91 18.02
C ASN A 64 7.98 3.95 16.83
N ASN A 65 8.78 2.88 16.88
CA ASN A 65 8.81 1.87 15.81
C ASN A 65 7.61 0.91 15.82
N SER A 66 6.70 1.01 16.78
CA SER A 66 5.49 0.18 16.82
C SER A 66 4.38 0.72 15.90
N PHE A 67 4.43 2.00 15.51
CA PHE A 67 3.42 2.63 14.65
C PHE A 67 1.99 2.47 15.17
N THR A 68 1.84 2.45 16.51
CA THR A 68 0.57 2.19 17.20
C THR A 68 -0.30 3.43 17.36
N ASP A 69 0.32 4.61 17.38
CA ASP A 69 -0.38 5.90 17.50
C ASP A 69 0.29 6.93 16.57
N PRO A 70 0.09 6.76 15.25
CA PRO A 70 0.81 7.55 14.28
C PRO A 70 0.36 9.01 14.29
N ILE A 71 1.33 9.91 14.34
CA ILE A 71 1.12 11.36 14.29
C ILE A 71 0.69 11.79 12.89
N ILE A 72 1.21 11.11 11.86
CA ILE A 72 0.76 11.25 10.48
C ILE A 72 0.39 9.87 9.97
N SER A 73 -0.85 9.72 9.51
CA SER A 73 -1.28 8.59 8.69
C SER A 73 -1.98 9.14 7.45
N LYS A 74 -1.42 8.85 6.28
CA LYS A 74 -1.95 9.28 4.99
C LYS A 74 -2.07 8.07 4.08
N THR A 75 -3.28 7.83 3.61
CA THR A 75 -3.62 6.79 2.63
C THR A 75 -3.92 7.44 1.29
N ASP A 76 -4.04 6.60 0.24
CA ASP A 76 -4.50 7.01 -1.08
C ASP A 76 -3.61 8.07 -1.76
N LEU A 77 -2.32 8.15 -1.39
CA LEU A 77 -1.38 9.06 -2.03
C LEU A 77 -1.03 8.55 -3.43
N THR A 78 -1.33 9.33 -4.46
CA THR A 78 -1.06 8.96 -5.87
C THR A 78 0.30 9.41 -6.37
N VAL A 79 1.07 10.09 -5.53
CA VAL A 79 2.42 10.57 -5.80
C VAL A 79 3.39 10.06 -4.74
N SER A 80 4.67 9.97 -5.09
CA SER A 80 5.74 9.41 -4.25
C SER A 80 6.37 10.40 -3.26
N HIS A 81 5.63 11.44 -2.89
CA HIS A 81 6.07 12.43 -1.93
C HIS A 81 4.89 12.99 -1.13
N PHE A 82 5.19 13.46 0.07
CA PHE A 82 4.24 14.13 0.94
C PHE A 82 4.94 15.12 1.84
N THR A 83 4.42 16.35 1.93
CA THR A 83 4.91 17.36 2.88
C THR A 83 3.94 17.46 4.04
N ALA A 84 4.46 17.39 5.28
CA ALA A 84 3.65 17.56 6.47
C ALA A 84 2.91 18.92 6.44
N ALA A 85 1.59 18.89 6.63
CA ALA A 85 0.76 20.11 6.64
C ALA A 85 0.80 20.85 7.99
N THR A 86 1.18 20.14 9.06
CA THR A 86 1.30 20.67 10.42
C THR A 86 2.74 20.62 10.87
N GLN A 87 3.13 21.60 11.69
CA GLN A 87 4.46 21.63 12.29
C GLN A 87 4.59 20.46 13.29
N LEU A 88 5.67 19.70 13.16
CA LEU A 88 6.09 18.72 14.15
C LEU A 88 6.96 19.41 15.20
N ALA A 89 6.79 19.01 16.46
CA ALA A 89 7.65 19.48 17.54
C ALA A 89 9.06 18.89 17.41
N ASP A 90 10.02 19.45 18.15
CA ASP A 90 11.36 18.87 18.21
C ASP A 90 11.29 17.47 18.83
N GLY A 91 11.86 16.49 18.13
CA GLY A 91 11.81 15.10 18.54
C GLY A 91 12.40 14.15 17.50
N VAL A 92 12.49 12.88 17.88
CA VAL A 92 12.89 11.80 16.97
C VAL A 92 11.64 11.19 16.38
N TYR A 93 11.59 11.12 15.05
CA TYR A 93 10.50 10.55 14.30
C TYR A 93 10.99 9.38 13.45
N VAL A 94 10.14 8.38 13.33
CA VAL A 94 10.30 7.25 12.43
C VAL A 94 9.14 7.21 11.47
N TRP A 95 9.40 6.80 10.24
CA TRP A 95 8.39 6.77 9.21
C TRP A 95 8.56 5.56 8.31
N ARG A 96 7.46 5.13 7.70
CA ARG A 96 7.44 4.04 6.72
C ARG A 96 6.40 4.33 5.65
N VAL A 97 6.62 3.75 4.48
CA VAL A 97 5.68 3.81 3.36
C VAL A 97 5.46 2.41 2.83
N ARG A 98 4.23 2.11 2.44
CA ARG A 98 3.90 0.95 1.60
C ARG A 98 3.12 1.38 0.37
N ALA A 99 3.33 0.67 -0.72
CA ALA A 99 2.51 0.76 -1.92
C ALA A 99 1.30 -0.17 -1.78
N ARG A 100 0.21 0.17 -2.48
CA ARG A 100 -0.94 -0.70 -2.71
C ARG A 100 -1.28 -0.69 -4.19
N ASP A 101 -1.74 -1.81 -4.71
CA ASP A 101 -2.28 -1.88 -6.08
C ASP A 101 -3.77 -1.47 -6.15
N ASN A 102 -4.37 -1.54 -7.35
CA ASN A 102 -5.79 -1.28 -7.57
C ASN A 102 -6.71 -2.38 -7.00
N TRP A 103 -6.16 -3.53 -6.62
CA TRP A 103 -6.85 -4.67 -6.02
C TRP A 103 -6.73 -4.71 -4.50
N ASN A 104 -6.13 -3.67 -3.90
CA ASN A 104 -5.93 -3.51 -2.47
C ASN A 104 -5.00 -4.58 -1.85
N ASN A 105 -4.02 -5.06 -2.62
CA ASN A 105 -2.92 -5.91 -2.18
C ASN A 105 -1.60 -5.11 -2.05
#